data_AF-F6GZV6-F1
#
_entry.id   AF-F6GZV6-F1
#
_cell.length_a   1.000
_cell.length_b   1.000
_cell.length_c   1.000
_cell.angle_alpha   90.00
_cell.angle_beta   90.00
_cell.angle_gamma   90.00
#
_symmetry.space_group_name_H-M   'P 1'
#
loop_
_entity.id
_entity.type
_entity.pdbx_description
1 polymer ?
#
loop_
_entity_poly.entity_id
_entity_poly.type
_entity_poly.pdbx_seq_one_letter_code
_entity_poly.pdbx_strand_id
1 'polypeptide(L)'
;MAAYASALNHVALAGPTLFGQVINNVVEIVGQSLCYNNYKYFVLLIIKDGVLTDLQETKYALVRASDFPLSILIVGVGRADFKKMEILDADNGCQL
;
A
#
# COMPACT_ATOMS: atom_id res chain seq x y z
N MET A 1 -9.20 -8.89 -13.94
CA MET A 1 -10.29 -9.40 -13.08
C MET A 1 -10.31 -10.90 -12.88
N ALA A 2 -9.83 -11.73 -13.83
CA ALA A 2 -9.77 -13.18 -13.65
C ALA A 2 -8.94 -13.62 -12.41
N ALA A 3 -7.77 -13.02 -12.18
CA ALA A 3 -6.93 -13.34 -11.02
C ALA A 3 -7.62 -13.02 -9.66
N TYR A 4 -8.30 -11.87 -9.56
CA TYR A 4 -9.06 -11.50 -8.37
C TYR A 4 -10.22 -12.48 -8.09
N ALA A 5 -11.05 -12.75 -9.10
CA ALA A 5 -12.17 -13.69 -8.98
C ALA A 5 -11.70 -15.12 -8.66
N SER A 6 -10.56 -15.53 -9.22
CA SER A 6 -9.93 -16.80 -8.88
C SER A 6 -9.47 -16.82 -7.43
N ALA A 7 -8.69 -15.82 -6.99
CA ALA A 7 -8.16 -15.77 -5.62
C ALA A 7 -9.27 -15.88 -4.57
N LEU A 8 -10.40 -15.17 -4.75
CA LEU A 8 -11.54 -15.23 -3.83
C LEU A 8 -12.10 -16.64 -3.60
N ASN A 9 -12.01 -17.53 -4.58
CA ASN A 9 -12.49 -18.90 -4.46
C ASN A 9 -11.43 -19.87 -3.89
N HIS A 10 -10.18 -19.45 -3.80
CA HIS A 10 -9.05 -20.30 -3.42
C HIS A 10 -8.37 -19.89 -2.11
N VAL A 11 -8.80 -18.79 -1.48
CA VAL A 11 -8.26 -18.33 -0.20
C VAL A 11 -9.38 -18.10 0.81
N ALA A 12 -9.08 -18.32 2.08
CA ALA A 12 -9.94 -17.88 3.17
C ALA A 12 -9.58 -16.44 3.54
N LEU A 13 -10.58 -15.56 3.57
CA LEU A 13 -10.39 -14.18 4.01
C LEU A 13 -10.03 -14.17 5.50
N ALA A 14 -8.96 -13.45 5.84
CA ALA A 14 -8.41 -13.38 7.19
C ALA A 14 -8.00 -11.94 7.54
N GLY A 15 -7.60 -11.73 8.79
CA GLY A 15 -6.96 -10.52 9.27
C GLY A 15 -5.71 -10.84 10.09
N PRO A 16 -4.96 -9.83 10.58
CA PRO A 16 -5.25 -8.40 10.51
C PRO A 16 -4.91 -7.74 9.16
N THR A 17 -5.31 -6.49 8.96
CA THR A 17 -4.94 -5.68 7.78
C THR A 17 -3.59 -5.02 8.01
N LEU A 18 -2.57 -5.45 7.27
CA LEU A 18 -1.18 -5.00 7.38
C LEU A 18 -0.67 -4.49 6.02
N PHE A 19 -0.31 -3.21 5.92
CA PHE A 19 0.17 -2.64 4.65
C PHE A 19 1.69 -2.70 4.48
N GLY A 20 2.45 -2.72 5.59
CA GLY A 20 3.91 -2.69 5.56
C GLY A 20 4.51 -3.76 4.66
N GLN A 21 3.99 -5.00 4.72
CA GLN A 21 4.48 -6.12 3.90
C GLN A 21 4.29 -5.88 2.40
N VAL A 22 3.12 -5.40 1.99
CA VAL A 22 2.81 -5.16 0.57
C VAL A 22 3.66 -4.01 0.03
N ILE A 23 3.81 -2.92 0.80
CA ILE A 23 4.63 -1.77 0.40
C ILE A 23 6.09 -2.19 0.24
N ASN A 24 6.65 -2.93 1.22
CA ASN A 24 8.03 -3.40 1.19
C ASN A 24 8.31 -4.30 -0.02
N ASN A 25 7.39 -5.22 -0.35
CA ASN A 25 7.52 -6.08 -1.53
C ASN A 25 7.56 -5.26 -2.83
N VAL A 26 6.74 -4.22 -2.94
CA VAL A 26 6.76 -3.35 -4.12
C VAL A 26 8.05 -2.55 -4.19
N VAL A 27 8.53 -2.02 -3.07
CA VAL A 27 9.83 -1.33 -2.99
C VAL A 27 10.98 -2.21 -3.51
N GLU A 28 10.98 -3.51 -3.17
CA GLU A 28 11.97 -4.45 -3.70
C GLU A 28 11.88 -4.61 -5.23
N ILE A 29 10.66 -4.74 -5.77
CA ILE A 29 10.43 -4.84 -7.22
C ILE A 29 10.91 -3.55 -7.94
N VAL A 30 10.60 -2.38 -7.37
CA VAL A 30 11.02 -1.09 -7.93
C VAL A 30 12.55 -0.95 -7.86
N GLY A 31 13.16 -1.32 -6.73
CA GLY A 31 14.61 -1.31 -6.55
C GLY A 31 15.32 -2.21 -7.57
N GLN A 32 14.80 -3.40 -7.83
CA GLN A 32 15.32 -4.27 -8.88
C GLN A 32 15.24 -3.62 -10.27
N SER A 33 14.11 -2.95 -10.60
CA SER A 33 13.97 -2.23 -11.87
C SER A 33 15.05 -1.15 -12.06
N LEU A 34 15.40 -0.44 -10.99
CA LEU A 34 16.47 0.57 -11.00
C LEU A 34 17.85 -0.04 -11.23
N CYS A 35 18.16 -1.17 -10.58
CA CYS A 35 19.43 -1.89 -10.77
C CYS A 35 19.69 -2.33 -12.22
N TYR A 36 18.62 -2.69 -12.95
CA TYR A 36 18.71 -3.05 -14.37
C TYR A 36 18.62 -1.85 -15.33
N ASN A 37 18.80 -0.63 -14.81
CA ASN A 37 18.73 0.62 -15.58
C ASN A 37 17.39 0.82 -16.31
N ASN A 38 16.31 0.22 -15.78
CA ASN A 38 14.97 0.29 -16.32
C ASN A 38 14.16 1.31 -15.53
N TYR A 39 14.23 2.56 -15.97
CA TYR A 39 13.58 3.71 -15.34
C TYR A 39 12.07 3.66 -15.56
N LYS A 40 11.38 2.96 -14.68
CA LYS A 40 9.92 2.88 -14.64
C LYS A 40 9.41 3.58 -13.39
N TYR A 41 8.32 4.32 -13.56
CA TYR A 41 7.55 4.85 -12.46
C TYR A 41 6.41 3.88 -12.13
N PHE A 42 6.23 3.58 -10.85
CA PHE A 42 5.23 2.62 -10.40
C PHE A 42 4.10 3.31 -9.66
N VAL A 43 2.89 2.76 -9.80
CA VAL A 43 1.71 3.20 -9.04
C VAL A 43 1.13 1.97 -8.35
N LEU A 44 1.17 1.95 -7.03
CA LEU A 44 0.57 0.92 -6.19
C LEU A 44 -0.83 1.38 -5.77
N LEU A 45 -1.86 0.64 -6.17
CA LEU A 45 -3.24 0.84 -5.72
C LEU A 45 -3.61 -0.20 -4.65
N ILE A 46 -3.92 0.24 -3.44
CA ILE A 46 -4.37 -0.60 -2.33
C ILE A 46 -5.85 -0.32 -2.08
N ILE A 47 -6.69 -1.36 -2.12
CA ILE A 47 -8.13 -1.26 -1.86
C ILE A 47 -8.44 -2.02 -0.58
N LYS A 48 -9.18 -1.40 0.35
CA LYS A 48 -9.59 -2.07 1.59
C LYS A 48 -10.93 -1.58 2.13
N ASP A 49 -11.57 -2.40 2.96
CA ASP A 49 -12.90 -2.16 3.51
C ASP A 49 -12.94 -1.78 5.00
N GLY A 50 -11.78 -1.66 5.65
CA GLY A 50 -11.67 -1.52 7.11
C GLY A 50 -10.53 -0.64 7.60
N VAL A 51 -10.33 -0.60 8.92
CA VAL A 51 -9.27 0.18 9.57
C VAL A 51 -7.95 -0.59 9.55
N LEU A 52 -6.85 0.14 9.41
CA LEU A 52 -5.51 -0.43 9.43
C LEU A 52 -5.12 -0.84 10.86
N THR A 53 -4.51 -2.02 11.02
CA THR A 53 -4.09 -2.50 12.35
C THR A 53 -2.71 -1.99 12.74
N ASP A 54 -1.80 -1.77 11.77
CA ASP A 54 -0.38 -1.42 11.98
C ASP A 54 0.00 -0.03 11.43
N LEU A 55 -0.64 1.03 11.94
CA LEU A 55 -0.39 2.40 11.46
C LEU A 55 1.10 2.81 11.49
N GLN A 56 1.83 2.45 12.56
CA GLN A 56 3.24 2.81 12.70
C GLN A 56 4.12 2.11 11.65
N GLU A 57 3.97 0.80 11.49
CA GLU A 57 4.73 0.03 10.50
C GLU A 57 4.44 0.51 9.09
N THR A 58 3.18 0.81 8.80
CA THR A 58 2.77 1.38 7.51
C THR A 58 3.39 2.75 7.27
N LYS A 59 3.49 3.62 8.28
CA LYS A 59 4.21 4.90 8.17
C LYS A 59 5.68 4.69 7.82
N TYR A 60 6.37 3.79 8.52
CA TYR A 60 7.78 3.49 8.24
C TYR A 60 7.97 2.97 6.81
N ALA A 61 7.09 2.07 6.36
CA ALA A 61 7.13 1.56 4.98
C ALA A 61 6.87 2.66 3.94
N LEU A 62 5.94 3.60 4.20
CA LEU A 62 5.68 4.74 3.33
C LEU A 62 6.87 5.71 3.24
N VAL A 63 7.48 6.06 4.38
CA VAL A 63 8.69 6.90 4.40
C VAL A 63 9.83 6.23 3.65
N ARG A 64 10.03 4.92 3.84
CA ARG A 64 11.04 4.18 3.07
C ARG A 64 10.71 4.14 1.56
N ALA A 65 9.44 4.06 1.21
CA ALA A 65 8.99 4.03 -0.18
C ALA A 65 9.17 5.38 -0.89
N SER A 66 9.26 6.51 -0.17
CA SER A 66 9.40 7.83 -0.80
C SER A 66 10.74 8.03 -1.51
N ASP A 67 11.75 7.22 -1.21
CA ASP A 67 13.04 7.23 -1.91
C ASP A 67 12.99 6.55 -3.29
N PHE A 68 11.87 5.91 -3.64
CA PHE A 68 11.70 5.16 -4.87
C PHE A 68 10.74 5.88 -5.84
N PRO A 69 10.83 5.64 -7.17
CA PRO A 69 9.90 6.18 -8.16
C PRO A 69 8.54 5.44 -8.08
N LEU A 70 7.82 5.65 -6.99
CA LEU A 70 6.60 4.95 -6.61
C LEU A 70 5.57 5.94 -6.04
N SER A 71 4.35 5.91 -6.58
CA SER A 71 3.17 6.50 -5.95
C SER A 71 2.32 5.41 -5.31
N ILE A 72 1.72 5.70 -4.16
CA ILE A 72 0.84 4.76 -3.45
C ILE A 72 -0.53 5.42 -3.28
N LEU A 73 -1.58 4.77 -3.77
CA LEU A 73 -2.97 5.20 -3.69
C LEU A 73 -3.72 4.22 -2.79
N ILE A 74 -4.34 4.72 -1.72
CA ILE A 74 -5.12 3.89 -0.78
C ILE A 74 -6.59 4.27 -0.93
N VAL A 75 -7.42 3.30 -1.32
CA VAL A 75 -8.86 3.46 -1.52
C VAL A 75 -9.62 2.67 -0.48
N GLY A 76 -10.31 3.39 0.39
CA GLY A 76 -11.29 2.83 1.33
C GLY A 76 -12.63 2.55 0.64
N VAL A 77 -13.17 1.34 0.80
CA VAL A 77 -14.51 0.96 0.32
C VAL A 77 -15.42 0.57 1.50
N GLY A 78 -16.73 0.64 1.32
CA GLY A 78 -17.68 0.27 2.38
C GLY A 78 -17.91 1.38 3.40
N ARG A 79 -18.33 0.99 4.61
CA ARG A 79 -18.85 1.90 5.66
C ARG A 79 -17.95 2.02 6.90
N ALA A 80 -16.69 1.61 6.81
CA ALA A 80 -15.75 1.73 7.92
C ALA A 80 -15.41 3.20 8.22
N ASP A 81 -14.93 3.49 9.43
CA ASP A 81 -14.42 4.81 9.79
C ASP A 81 -12.97 4.96 9.31
N PHE A 82 -12.76 5.83 8.31
CA PHE A 82 -11.46 6.02 7.68
C PHE A 82 -10.60 7.12 8.31
N LYS A 83 -11.07 7.82 9.37
CA LYS A 83 -10.37 8.97 9.97
C LYS A 83 -8.91 8.73 10.33
N LYS A 84 -8.59 7.54 10.86
CA LYS A 84 -7.20 7.19 11.22
C LYS A 84 -6.24 7.11 10.03
N MET A 85 -6.74 7.04 8.81
CA MET A 85 -5.92 7.03 7.59
C MET A 85 -5.64 8.40 7.03
N GLU A 86 -6.37 9.44 7.44
CA GLU A 86 -6.10 10.82 7.01
C GLU A 86 -4.70 11.27 7.45
N ILE A 87 -4.12 10.68 8.50
CA ILE A 87 -2.73 10.93 8.93
C ILE A 87 -1.68 10.41 7.94
N LEU A 88 -2.06 9.49 7.05
CA LEU A 88 -1.20 8.98 5.98
C LEU A 88 -1.33 9.79 4.69
N ASP A 89 -2.30 10.70 4.64
CA ASP A 89 -2.60 11.49 3.47
C ASP A 89 -1.59 12.64 3.31
N ALA A 90 -1.18 12.88 2.07
CA ALA A 90 -0.20 13.90 1.72
C ALA A 90 -0.79 15.32 1.77
N ASP A 91 -2.10 15.45 1.55
CA ASP A 91 -2.77 16.75 1.45
C ASP A 91 -2.88 17.48 2.81
N ASN A 92 -2.96 16.72 3.90
CA ASN A 92 -3.15 17.24 5.25
C ASN A 92 -1.91 17.07 6.16
N GLY A 93 -0.85 16.42 5.68
CA GLY A 93 0.39 16.19 6.40
C GLY A 93 1.41 17.29 6.14
N CYS A 94 1.74 18.08 7.16
CA CYS A 94 3.08 18.68 7.21
C CYS A 94 4.11 17.55 7.04
N GLN A 95 5.16 17.78 6.23
CA GLN A 95 6.25 16.83 5.94
C GLN A 95 6.43 15.78 7.04
N LEU A 96 6.14 14.51 6.70
CA LEU A 96 6.43 13.34 7.55
C LEU A 96 7.90 13.31 7.99
#